data_AF-A0A7T7CE34-F1
#
_entry.id   AF-A0A7T7CE34-F1
#
_cell.length_a   1.000
_cell.length_b   1.000
_cell.length_c   1.000
_cell.angle_alpha   90.00
_cell.angle_beta   90.00
_cell.angle_gamma   90.00
#
_symmetry.space_group_name_H-M   'P 1'
#
loop_
_entity.id
_entity.type
_entity.pdbx_description
1 polymer ?
#
loop_
_entity_poly.entity_id
_entity_poly.type
_entity_poly.pdbx_seq_one_letter_code
_entity_poly.pdbx_strand_id
1 'polypeptide(L)' 'MFGMALKEKEAEEIIYLLKKEMEDVYEDLQDHSLEGCVKRTIEEKYALLFSVYRRMVPFSESMKYDLTKR' A
#
# COMPACT_ATOMS: atom_id res chain seq x y z
N MET A 1 1.17 1.21 -20.32
CA MET A 1 0.95 1.97 -19.08
C MET A 1 -0.44 2.57 -19.15
N PHE A 2 -1.31 2.30 -18.19
CA PHE A 2 -2.68 2.84 -18.18
C PHE A 2 -2.74 4.07 -17.27
N GLY A 3 -3.29 5.18 -17.76
CA GLY A 3 -3.57 6.37 -16.95
C GLY A 3 -5.00 6.36 -16.44
N MET A 4 -5.27 7.10 -15.37
CA MET A 4 -6.62 7.33 -14.84
C MET A 4 -6.93 8.83 -14.89
N ALA A 5 -8.11 9.18 -15.41
CA ALA A 5 -8.64 10.54 -15.34
C ALA A 5 -9.48 10.64 -14.07
N LEU A 6 -8.97 11.37 -13.08
CA LEU A 6 -9.60 11.55 -11.77
C LEU A 6 -9.74 13.04 -11.48
N LYS A 7 -10.81 13.43 -10.81
CA LYS A 7 -10.88 14.73 -10.16
C LYS A 7 -9.99 14.73 -8.92
N GLU A 8 -9.61 15.91 -8.45
CA GLU A 8 -8.78 16.08 -7.26
C GLU A 8 -9.36 15.35 -6.04
N LYS A 9 -10.65 15.55 -5.76
CA LYS A 9 -11.34 14.85 -4.66
C LYS A 9 -11.36 13.33 -4.81
N GLU A 10 -11.54 12.81 -6.02
CA GLU A 10 -11.52 11.36 -6.27
C GLU A 10 -10.12 10.78 -6.04
N ALA A 11 -9.08 11.52 -6.43
CA ALA A 11 -7.70 11.14 -6.18
C ALA A 11 -7.38 11.12 -4.67
N GLU A 12 -7.81 12.14 -3.93
CA GLU A 12 -7.67 12.20 -2.46
C GLU A 12 -8.36 11.02 -1.76
N GLU A 13 -9.60 10.70 -2.15
CA GLU A 13 -10.36 9.58 -1.59
C GLU A 13 -9.67 8.24 -1.88
N ILE A 14 -9.14 8.04 -3.11
CA ILE A 14 -8.38 6.83 -3.46
C ILE A 14 -7.09 6.76 -2.65
N ILE A 15 -6.35 7.86 -2.51
CA ILE A 15 -5.12 7.91 -1.70
C ILE A 15 -5.44 7.54 -0.25
N TYR A 16 -6.53 8.06 0.31
CA TYR A 16 -6.98 7.75 1.66
C TYR A 16 -7.32 6.27 1.82
N LEU A 17 -8.09 5.69 0.90
CA LEU A 17 -8.44 4.27 0.92
C LEU A 17 -7.20 3.37 0.79
N LEU A 18 -6.30 3.68 -0.13
CA LEU A 18 -5.04 2.93 -0.30
C LEU A 18 -4.21 2.95 0.97
N LYS A 19 -4.08 4.11 1.60
CA LYS A 19 -3.34 4.25 2.86
C LYS A 19 -3.97 3.40 3.96
N LYS A 20 -5.29 3.46 4.13
CA LYS A 20 -6.01 2.67 5.14
C LYS A 20 -5.82 1.17 4.91
N GLU A 21 -6.04 0.69 3.68
CA GLU A 21 -5.86 -0.73 3.36
C GLU A 21 -4.42 -1.19 3.56
N MET A 22 -3.43 -0.33 3.28
CA MET A 22 -2.02 -0.64 3.57
C MET A 22 -1.75 -0.74 5.08
N GLU A 23 -2.36 0.14 5.89
CA GLU A 23 -2.23 0.09 7.35
C GLU A 23 -2.85 -1.20 7.91
N ASP A 24 -4.05 -1.57 7.46
CA ASP A 24 -4.73 -2.81 7.85
C ASP A 24 -3.89 -4.05 7.45
N VAL A 25 -3.38 -4.10 6.20
CA VAL A 25 -2.51 -5.20 5.74
C VAL A 25 -1.17 -5.22 6.48
N TYR A 26 -0.64 -4.06 6.87
CA TYR A 26 0.59 -4.00 7.66
C TYR A 26 0.37 -4.58 9.06
N GLU A 27 -0.78 -4.32 9.69
CA GLU A 27 -1.15 -4.95 10.96
C GLU A 27 -1.22 -6.47 10.83
N ASP A 28 -1.85 -6.98 9.76
CA ASP A 28 -1.85 -8.41 9.46
C ASP A 28 -0.41 -8.97 9.34
N LEU A 29 0.50 -8.25 8.67
CA LEU A 29 1.90 -8.69 8.52
C LEU A 29 2.68 -8.78 9.85
N GLN A 30 2.27 -8.04 10.89
CA GLN A 30 2.88 -8.13 12.21
C GLN A 30 2.39 -9.35 13.00
N ASP A 31 1.32 -10.01 12.58
CA ASP A 31 0.85 -11.24 13.23
C ASP A 31 1.82 -12.40 12.98
N HIS A 32 2.57 -12.75 14.04
CA HIS A 32 3.56 -13.82 14.03
C HIS A 32 2.97 -15.23 13.85
N SER A 33 1.65 -15.38 13.96
CA SER A 33 0.98 -16.67 13.72
C SER A 33 0.80 -17.00 12.23
N LEU A 34 1.05 -16.04 11.34
CA LEU A 34 0.92 -16.23 9.90
C LEU A 34 2.16 -16.90 9.31
N GLU A 35 1.99 -18.13 8.84
CA GLU A 35 3.07 -18.94 8.28
C GLU A 35 2.90 -19.26 6.79
N GLY A 36 4.02 -19.61 6.15
CA GLY A 36 4.04 -20.20 4.81
C GLY A 36 3.44 -19.31 3.71
N CYS A 37 2.49 -19.86 2.95
CA CYS A 37 1.92 -19.20 1.78
C CYS A 37 1.06 -17.97 2.11
N VAL A 38 0.43 -17.95 3.29
CA VAL A 38 -0.46 -16.85 3.71
C VAL A 38 0.36 -15.59 3.91
N LYS A 39 1.46 -15.69 4.67
CA LYS A 39 2.37 -14.56 4.90
C LYS A 39 2.89 -13.96 3.59
N ARG A 40 3.37 -14.80 2.67
CA ARG A 40 3.84 -14.35 1.35
C ARG A 40 2.74 -13.64 0.56
N THR A 41 1.52 -14.15 0.59
CA THR A 41 0.38 -13.53 -0.11
C THR A 41 0.07 -12.13 0.42
N ILE A 42 0.17 -11.94 1.74
CA ILE A 42 -0.06 -10.65 2.39
C ILE A 42 1.09 -9.67 2.07
N GLU A 43 2.34 -10.15 2.06
CA GLU A 43 3.51 -9.35 1.64
C GLU A 43 3.36 -8.87 0.18
N GLU A 44 2.93 -9.77 -0.72
CA GLU A 44 2.64 -9.45 -2.12
C GLU A 44 1.48 -8.45 -2.24
N LYS A 45 0.40 -8.62 -1.47
CA LYS A 45 -0.72 -7.67 -1.41
C LYS A 45 -0.24 -6.28 -1.00
N TYR A 46 0.56 -6.18 0.05
CA TYR A 46 1.13 -4.92 0.51
C TYR A 46 1.99 -4.26 -0.57
N ALA A 47 2.89 -5.04 -1.19
CA ALA A 47 3.75 -4.53 -2.25
C ALA A 47 2.96 -3.98 -3.45
N LEU A 48 1.87 -4.65 -3.84
CA LEU A 48 0.97 -4.18 -4.89
C LEU A 48 0.29 -2.86 -4.52
N LEU A 49 -0.30 -2.77 -3.31
CA LEU A 49 -0.95 -1.56 -2.81
C LEU A 49 0.04 -0.39 -2.75
N PHE A 50 1.22 -0.62 -2.16
CA PHE A 50 2.28 0.39 -2.07
C PHE A 50 2.72 0.86 -3.46
N SER A 51 2.81 -0.06 -4.44
CA SER A 51 3.19 0.29 -5.80
C SER A 51 2.21 1.26 -6.46
N VAL A 52 0.93 1.21 -6.11
CA VAL A 52 -0.10 2.14 -6.60
C VAL A 52 -0.05 3.44 -5.81
N TYR A 53 -0.02 3.36 -4.48
CA TYR A 53 0.05 4.52 -3.58
C TYR A 53 1.22 5.45 -3.92
N ARG A 54 2.44 4.92 -4.10
CA ARG A 54 3.64 5.71 -4.44
C ARG A 54 3.56 6.46 -5.77
N ARG A 55 2.62 6.10 -6.67
CA ARG A 55 2.40 6.80 -7.95
C ARG A 55 1.45 7.98 -7.78
N MET A 56 0.64 8.00 -6.72
CA MET A 56 -0.38 8.99 -6.45
C MET A 56 0.06 10.06 -5.44
N VAL A 57 1.07 9.76 -4.62
CA VAL A 57 1.58 10.68 -3.59
C VAL A 57 3.01 11.17 -3.86
N PRO A 58 3.42 12.31 -3.28
CA PRO A 58 4.81 12.76 -3.33
C PRO A 58 5.78 11.73 -2.75
N PHE A 59 7.01 11.69 -3.28
CA PHE A 59 8.03 10.72 -2.85
C PHE A 59 8.30 10.77 -1.33
N SER A 60 8.38 11.97 -0.74
CA SER A 60 8.59 12.18 0.69
C SER A 60 7.52 11.53 1.58
N GLU A 61 6.28 11.48 1.10
CA GLU A 61 5.18 10.82 1.80
C GLU A 61 5.25 9.31 1.65
N SER A 62 5.54 8.83 0.43
CA SER A 62 5.67 7.39 0.15
C SER A 62 6.78 6.70 0.95
N MET A 63 7.87 7.41 1.27
CA MET A 63 9.00 6.86 2.02
C MET A 63 8.64 6.34 3.41
N LYS A 64 7.55 6.83 4.01
CA LYS A 64 7.08 6.39 5.34
C LYS A 64 6.59 4.93 5.33
N TYR A 65 6.22 4.42 4.16
CA TYR A 65 5.58 3.12 3.98
C TYR A 65 6.45 2.14 3.18
N ASP A 66 7.72 2.50 2.95
CA ASP A 66 8.66 1.63 2.23
C ASP A 66 9.22 0.54 3.16
N LEU A 67 8.70 -0.68 3.03
CA LEU A 67 9.15 -1.84 3.80
C LEU A 67 10.49 -2.42 3.33
N THR A 68 11.01 -2.01 2.16
CA THR A 68 12.31 -2.52 1.66
C THR A 68 13.53 -1.95 2.39
N LYS A 69 13.33 -0.96 3.26
CA LYS A 69 14.40 -0.32 4.05
C LYS A 69 14.55 -0.85 5.48
N ARG A 70 13.80 -1.88 5.89
CA ARG A 70 13.89 -2.49 7.23
C ARG A 70 14.57 -3.85 7.22
#